data_AF-A0A958RXA6-F1
#
_entry.id   AF-A0A958RXA6-F1
#
_cell.length_a   1.000
_cell.length_b   1.000
_cell.length_c   1.000
_cell.angle_alpha   90.00
_cell.angle_beta   90.00
_cell.angle_gamma   90.00
#
_symmetry.space_group_name_H-M   'P 1'
#
loop_
_entity.id
_entity.type
_entity.pdbx_description
1 polymer ?
#
loop_
_entity_poly.entity_id
_entity_poly.type
_entity_poly.pdbx_seq_one_letter_code
_entity_poly.pdbx_strand_id
1 'polypeptide(L)'
;MSKKANYSYVGIAFIILVFGIIFIPKIINRISNDDITRDESRSEDVSKNAKGSKSDLAYLKIGDEPKKIPEFSFTDHNGNTITNEDYLGKVYVVEFFFTTCPTICPIMNRNLVNVQNHFKDFENFG
;
A
#
# COMPACT_ATOMS: atom_id res chain seq x y z
N MET A 1 44.86 57.18 5.29
CA MET A 1 44.98 55.83 4.69
C MET A 1 43.71 55.06 5.02
N SER A 2 42.73 55.03 4.11
CA SER A 2 41.39 54.47 4.41
C SER A 2 41.36 52.96 4.12
N LYS A 3 41.18 52.15 5.17
CA LYS A 3 41.01 50.69 5.05
C LYS A 3 39.59 50.41 4.54
N LYS A 4 39.45 49.92 3.30
CA LYS A 4 38.19 49.34 2.81
C LYS A 4 37.90 48.08 3.61
N ALA A 5 36.81 48.07 4.37
CA ALA A 5 36.29 46.85 5.00
C ALA A 5 35.61 45.98 3.93
N ASN A 6 35.89 44.68 3.93
CA ASN A 6 35.32 43.73 2.97
C ASN A 6 33.94 43.28 3.45
N TYR A 7 32.88 44.05 3.19
CA TYR A 7 31.50 43.78 3.60
C TYR A 7 30.85 42.53 2.96
N SER A 8 31.60 41.72 2.20
CA SER A 8 31.11 40.53 1.51
C SER A 8 30.63 39.44 2.47
N TYR A 9 31.34 39.21 3.58
CA TYR A 9 30.93 38.23 4.59
C TYR A 9 29.67 38.65 5.35
N VAL A 10 29.46 39.96 5.52
CA VAL A 10 28.27 40.52 6.19
C VAL A 10 27.02 40.23 5.36
N GLY A 11 27.11 40.37 4.03
CA GLY A 11 26.01 40.02 3.12
C GLY A 11 25.71 38.52 3.11
N ILE A 12 26.73 37.67 3.06
CA ILE A 12 26.56 36.21 3.09
C ILE A 12 25.93 35.76 4.41
N ALA A 13 26.36 36.33 5.54
CA ALA A 13 25.79 36.03 6.85
C ALA A 13 24.31 36.43 6.94
N PHE A 14 23.94 37.57 6.36
CA PHE A 14 22.54 38.01 6.32
C PHE A 14 21.66 37.07 5.48
N ILE A 15 22.16 36.59 4.33
CA ILE A 15 21.43 35.63 3.48
C ILE A 15 21.21 34.31 4.21
N ILE A 16 22.25 33.76 4.87
CA ILE A 16 22.13 32.50 5.63
C ILE A 16 21.15 32.67 6.80
N LEU A 17 21.18 33.80 7.49
CA LEU A 17 20.29 34.09 8.62
C LEU A 17 18.83 34.16 8.16
N VAL A 18 18.54 34.90 7.09
CA VAL A 18 17.18 35.02 6.53
C VAL A 18 16.67 33.66 6.03
N PHE A 19 17.51 32.90 5.33
CA PHE A 19 17.16 31.56 4.86
C PHE A 19 16.90 30.60 6.02
N GLY A 20 17.73 30.64 7.06
CA GLY A 20 17.54 29.84 8.27
C GLY A 20 16.20 30.10 8.96
N ILE A 21 15.85 31.38 9.16
CA ILE A 21 14.57 31.75 9.80
C ILE A 21 13.35 31.30 8.99
N ILE A 22 13.42 31.32 7.65
CA ILE A 22 12.31 30.92 6.78
C ILE A 22 12.19 29.39 6.66
N PHE A 23 13.30 28.69 6.48
CA PHE A 23 13.30 27.26 6.15
C PHE A 23 13.31 26.35 7.38
N ILE A 24 13.96 26.73 8.48
CA ILE A 24 14.03 25.90 9.69
C ILE A 24 12.63 25.59 10.27
N PRO A 25 11.71 26.56 10.44
CA PRO A 25 10.36 26.26 10.95
C PRO A 25 9.58 25.35 10.00
N LYS A 26 9.75 25.52 8.68
CA LYS A 26 9.12 24.67 7.67
C LYS A 26 9.65 23.23 7.71
N ILE A 27 10.95 23.05 7.91
CA ILE A 27 11.59 21.72 8.01
C ILE A 27 11.15 21.01 9.29
N ILE A 28 11.14 21.71 10.43
CA ILE A 28 10.69 21.14 11.71
C ILE A 28 9.20 20.78 11.62
N ASN A 29 8.36 21.63 11.04
CA ASN A 29 6.95 21.30 10.82
C ASN A 29 6.79 20.09 9.90
N ARG A 30 7.65 19.92 8.89
CA ARG A 30 7.57 18.73 8.04
C ARG A 30 8.03 17.45 8.74
N ILE A 31 9.08 17.52 9.56
CA ILE A 31 9.62 16.38 10.31
C ILE A 31 8.70 16.00 11.49
N SER A 32 8.16 16.98 12.22
CA SER A 32 7.27 16.75 13.36
C SER A 32 5.91 16.16 12.94
N ASN A 33 5.50 16.34 11.69
CA ASN A 33 4.26 15.78 11.15
C ASN A 33 4.47 14.41 10.47
N ASP A 34 5.66 13.80 10.58
CA ASP A 34 6.02 12.47 10.01
C ASP A 34 5.73 12.30 8.49
N ASP A 35 5.41 13.37 7.75
CA ASP A 35 5.12 13.42 6.30
C ASP A 35 6.42 13.39 5.45
N ILE A 36 7.42 12.63 5.92
CA ILE A 36 8.70 12.42 5.22
C ILE A 36 8.68 11.11 4.42
N THR A 37 7.82 10.17 4.82
CA THR A 37 7.50 8.97 4.05
C THR A 37 5.98 8.92 3.87
N ARG A 38 5.51 9.27 2.68
CA ARG A 38 4.12 9.00 2.31
C ARG A 38 3.94 7.52 2.07
N ASP A 39 3.52 6.81 3.12
CA ASP A 39 2.90 5.51 2.96
C ASP A 39 1.46 5.71 2.44
N GLU A 40 1.31 6.20 1.21
CA GLU A 40 0.03 6.20 0.47
C GLU A 40 -0.40 4.77 0.04
N SER A 41 0.04 3.76 0.79
CA SER A 41 -0.54 2.43 0.68
C SER A 41 -1.88 2.49 1.39
N ARG A 42 -2.98 2.22 0.66
CA ARG A 42 -4.39 2.19 1.13
C ARG A 42 -4.67 1.16 2.24
N SER A 43 -3.64 0.74 2.95
CA SER A 43 -3.59 -0.22 4.03
C SER A 43 -3.24 0.45 5.37
N GLU A 44 -3.23 1.79 5.43
CA GLU A 44 -2.98 2.64 6.63
C GLU A 44 -3.93 2.39 7.83
N ASP A 45 -4.89 1.47 7.75
CA ASP A 45 -5.64 0.98 8.93
C ASP A 45 -5.15 -0.39 9.45
N VAL A 46 -4.15 -0.99 8.80
CA VAL A 46 -3.49 -2.21 9.28
C VAL A 46 -2.29 -1.81 10.12
N SER A 47 -2.59 -1.44 11.37
CA SER A 47 -1.66 -1.11 12.44
C SER A 47 -0.32 -1.86 12.36
N LYS A 48 0.76 -1.14 12.06
CA LYS A 48 2.16 -1.59 12.19
C LYS A 48 2.62 -1.75 13.66
N ASN A 49 1.69 -1.92 14.60
CA ASN A 49 1.97 -2.13 16.03
C ASN A 49 1.46 -3.48 16.57
N ALA A 50 1.36 -4.51 15.74
CA ALA A 50 1.13 -5.88 16.23
C ALA A 50 2.48 -6.56 16.57
N LYS A 51 3.08 -6.17 17.70
CA LYS A 51 4.06 -7.03 18.39
C LYS A 51 3.33 -8.31 18.85
N GLY A 52 3.58 -9.43 18.17
CA GLY A 52 3.49 -10.75 18.79
C GLY A 52 2.12 -11.39 18.99
N SER A 53 1.11 -11.07 18.18
CA SER A 53 -0.09 -11.91 18.06
C SER A 53 -0.18 -12.42 16.64
N LYS A 54 -0.52 -13.70 16.44
CA LYS A 54 -0.89 -14.23 15.11
C LYS A 54 -1.92 -13.25 14.56
N SER A 55 -1.57 -12.56 13.48
CA SER A 55 -2.40 -11.46 12.98
C SER A 55 -3.78 -12.01 12.71
N ASP A 56 -4.77 -11.52 13.46
CA ASP A 56 -6.18 -11.75 13.16
C ASP A 56 -6.40 -11.51 11.66
N LEU A 57 -7.20 -12.36 11.02
CA LEU A 57 -7.50 -12.24 9.60
C LEU A 57 -7.91 -10.80 9.32
N ALA A 58 -7.14 -10.10 8.48
CA ALA A 58 -7.43 -8.71 8.15
C ALA A 58 -8.67 -8.69 7.26
N TYR A 59 -9.79 -8.21 7.79
CA TYR A 59 -11.03 -8.04 7.05
C TYR A 59 -11.11 -6.63 6.46
N LEU A 60 -11.71 -6.50 5.28
CA LEU A 60 -12.18 -5.22 4.78
C LEU A 60 -13.33 -4.75 5.69
N LYS A 61 -13.10 -3.69 6.47
CA LYS A 61 -14.15 -2.99 7.22
C LYS A 61 -14.81 -1.96 6.32
N ILE A 62 -16.12 -2.07 6.12
CA ILE A 62 -16.92 -1.03 5.46
C ILE A 62 -17.88 -0.48 6.51
N GLY A 63 -17.49 0.64 7.13
CA GLY A 63 -18.06 1.09 8.41
C GLY A 63 -17.35 0.40 9.58
N ASP A 64 -18.11 0.03 10.61
CA ASP A 64 -17.57 -0.60 11.83
C ASP A 64 -17.64 -2.15 11.84
N GLU A 65 -18.09 -2.77 10.74
CA GLU A 65 -18.33 -4.21 10.65
C GLU A 65 -17.39 -4.92 9.66
N PRO A 66 -16.84 -6.09 10.00
CA PRO A 66 -16.01 -6.88 9.08
C PRO A 66 -16.88 -7.48 7.97
N LYS A 67 -16.53 -7.21 6.71
CA LYS A 67 -17.28 -7.70 5.56
C LYS A 67 -16.78 -9.07 5.12
N LYS A 68 -17.72 -10.02 4.99
CA LYS A 68 -17.50 -11.31 4.31
C LYS A 68 -17.84 -11.19 2.83
N ILE A 69 -17.31 -12.12 2.05
CA ILE A 69 -17.69 -12.29 0.63
C ILE A 69 -19.18 -12.65 0.61
N PRO A 70 -20.02 -11.93 -0.19
CA PRO A 70 -21.43 -12.25 -0.32
C PRO A 70 -21.65 -13.66 -0.87
N GLU A 71 -22.86 -14.19 -0.67
CA GLU A 71 -23.30 -15.40 -1.35
C GLU A 71 -23.26 -15.21 -2.87
N PHE A 72 -22.72 -16.19 -3.58
CA PHE A 72 -22.62 -16.20 -5.03
C PHE A 72 -22.98 -17.56 -5.61
N SER A 73 -23.43 -17.53 -6.86
CA SER A 73 -23.67 -18.70 -7.68
C SER A 73 -23.30 -18.36 -9.11
N PHE A 74 -22.21 -18.95 -9.60
CA PHE A 74 -21.69 -18.72 -10.94
C PHE A 74 -21.48 -20.03 -11.69
N THR A 75 -21.17 -19.95 -12.97
CA THR A 75 -20.86 -21.11 -13.81
C THR A 75 -19.38 -21.11 -14.14
N ASP A 76 -18.70 -22.23 -13.93
CA ASP A 76 -17.29 -22.40 -14.28
C ASP A 76 -17.08 -22.65 -15.79
N HIS A 77 -15.82 -22.86 -16.19
CA HIS A 77 -15.47 -23.13 -17.59
C HIS A 77 -15.96 -24.49 -18.12
N ASN A 78 -16.39 -25.39 -17.25
CA ASN A 78 -16.92 -26.71 -17.59
C ASN A 78 -18.47 -26.73 -17.62
N GLY A 79 -19.12 -25.61 -17.28
CA GLY A 79 -20.58 -25.54 -17.19
C GLY A 79 -21.14 -25.96 -15.82
N ASN A 80 -20.30 -26.18 -14.81
CA ASN A 80 -20.74 -26.54 -13.47
C ASN A 80 -21.08 -25.28 -12.66
N THR A 81 -22.07 -25.39 -11.79
CA THR A 81 -22.39 -24.33 -10.81
C THR A 81 -21.35 -24.34 -9.69
N ILE A 82 -20.78 -23.16 -9.40
CA ILE A 82 -19.87 -22.92 -8.27
C ILE A 82 -20.48 -21.89 -7.30
N THR A 83 -20.23 -22.06 -6.01
CA THR A 83 -20.80 -21.29 -4.90
C THR A 83 -19.76 -21.07 -3.79
N ASN A 84 -20.14 -20.37 -2.72
CA ASN A 84 -19.29 -20.20 -1.54
C ASN A 84 -18.88 -21.53 -0.90
N GLU A 85 -19.72 -22.57 -1.01
CA GLU A 85 -19.49 -23.88 -0.40
C GLU A 85 -18.26 -24.60 -0.99
N ASP A 86 -18.01 -24.43 -2.28
CA ASP A 86 -16.91 -25.08 -3.01
C ASP A 86 -15.52 -24.64 -2.53
N TYR A 87 -15.45 -23.49 -1.85
CA TYR A 87 -14.23 -22.89 -1.32
C TYR A 87 -14.13 -22.94 0.21
N LEU A 88 -15.08 -23.59 0.89
CA LEU A 88 -15.04 -23.70 2.35
C LEU A 88 -13.78 -24.42 2.84
N GLY A 89 -13.11 -23.82 3.83
CA GLY A 89 -11.89 -24.36 4.43
C GLY A 89 -10.63 -24.15 3.59
N LYS A 90 -10.74 -23.49 2.43
CA LYS A 90 -9.60 -23.20 1.56
C LYS A 90 -9.27 -21.72 1.55
N VAL A 91 -8.00 -21.42 1.31
CA VAL A 91 -7.51 -20.09 0.99
C VAL A 91 -7.51 -19.95 -0.52
N TYR A 92 -8.20 -18.94 -1.03
CA TYR A 92 -8.29 -18.68 -2.47
C TYR A 92 -8.08 -17.19 -2.76
N VAL A 93 -7.58 -16.91 -3.96
CA VAL A 93 -7.34 -15.55 -4.45
C VAL A 93 -8.21 -15.34 -5.68
N VAL A 94 -8.90 -14.21 -5.74
CA VAL A 94 -9.81 -13.87 -6.85
C VAL A 94 -9.27 -12.66 -7.59
N GLU A 95 -9.23 -12.75 -8.92
CA GLU A 95 -8.99 -11.62 -9.82
C GLU A 95 -10.19 -11.46 -10.75
N PHE A 96 -10.64 -10.22 -10.92
CA PHE A 96 -11.68 -9.86 -11.89
C PHE A 96 -11.01 -9.32 -13.15
N PHE A 97 -11.27 -9.96 -14.29
CA PHE A 97 -10.70 -9.56 -15.58
C PHE A 97 -11.71 -9.74 -16.71
N PHE A 98 -11.40 -9.13 -17.87
CA PHE A 98 -12.13 -9.35 -19.11
C PHE A 98 -11.24 -10.08 -20.11
N THR A 99 -11.78 -11.06 -20.83
CA THR A 99 -11.04 -11.81 -21.85
C THR A 99 -10.55 -10.94 -23.01
N THR A 100 -11.21 -9.79 -23.23
CA THR A 100 -10.89 -8.81 -24.26
C THR A 100 -9.92 -7.72 -23.80
N CYS A 101 -9.49 -7.74 -22.53
CA CYS A 101 -8.58 -6.74 -21.97
C CYS A 101 -7.16 -6.90 -22.53
N PRO A 102 -6.62 -5.93 -23.29
CA PRO A 102 -5.41 -6.14 -24.07
C PRO A 102 -4.10 -5.89 -23.31
N THR A 103 -4.12 -5.14 -22.21
CA THR A 103 -2.90 -4.58 -21.59
C THR A 103 -2.57 -5.19 -20.24
N ILE A 104 -3.28 -4.77 -19.19
CA ILE A 104 -2.90 -5.10 -17.81
C ILE A 104 -3.31 -6.52 -17.41
N CYS A 105 -4.43 -7.01 -17.92
CA CYS A 105 -4.98 -8.30 -17.52
C CYS A 105 -4.09 -9.50 -17.90
N PRO A 106 -3.47 -9.56 -19.10
CA PRO A 106 -2.50 -10.60 -19.43
C PRO A 106 -1.28 -10.63 -18.50
N ILE A 107 -0.87 -9.47 -17.99
CA ILE A 107 0.28 -9.37 -17.05
C ILE A 107 -0.15 -9.88 -15.68
N MET A 108 -1.31 -9.45 -15.17
CA MET A 108 -1.82 -9.87 -13.86
C MET A 108 -2.14 -11.36 -13.81
N ASN A 109 -2.78 -11.93 -14.85
CA ASN A 109 -3.01 -13.36 -14.95
C ASN A 109 -1.70 -14.18 -14.88
N ARG A 110 -0.61 -13.71 -15.49
CA ARG A 110 0.71 -14.36 -15.36
C ARG A 110 1.25 -14.31 -13.94
N ASN A 111 1.00 -13.21 -13.22
CA ASN A 111 1.37 -13.10 -11.81
C ASN A 111 0.55 -14.06 -10.94
N LEU A 112 -0.75 -14.23 -11.20
CA LEU A 112 -1.55 -15.24 -10.50
C LEU A 112 -1.06 -16.66 -10.74
N VAL A 113 -0.63 -16.99 -11.97
CA VAL A 113 0.00 -18.29 -12.25
C VAL A 113 1.25 -18.50 -11.38
N ASN A 114 2.06 -17.46 -11.16
CA ASN A 114 3.22 -17.56 -10.27
C ASN A 114 2.81 -17.84 -8.81
N VAL A 115 1.74 -17.20 -8.32
CA VAL A 115 1.19 -17.46 -6.98
C VAL A 115 0.70 -18.90 -6.88
N GLN A 116 -0.10 -19.37 -7.83
CA GLN A 116 -0.57 -20.76 -7.88
C GLN A 116 0.59 -21.76 -7.88
N ASN A 117 1.62 -21.52 -8.69
CA ASN A 117 2.80 -22.40 -8.75
C ASN A 117 3.60 -22.41 -7.44
N HIS A 118 3.63 -21.30 -6.72
CA HIS A 118 4.32 -21.21 -5.43
C HIS A 118 3.60 -22.00 -4.34
N PHE A 119 2.27 -21.98 -4.35
CA PHE A 119 1.44 -22.65 -3.34
C PHE A 119 0.87 -24.01 -3.78
N LYS A 120 1.34 -24.56 -4.90
CA LYS A 120 0.83 -25.82 -5.49
C LYS A 120 0.83 -27.02 -4.53
N ASP A 121 1.74 -27.04 -3.55
CA ASP A 121 1.93 -28.16 -2.61
C ASP A 121 1.06 -27.98 -1.33
N PHE A 122 0.31 -26.87 -1.23
CA PHE A 122 -0.61 -26.60 -0.13
C PHE A 122 -2.00 -27.11 -0.48
N GLU A 123 -2.43 -28.21 0.15
CA GLU A 123 -3.72 -28.85 -0.12
C GLU A 123 -4.93 -27.94 0.16
N ASN A 124 -4.76 -26.93 1.02
CA ASN A 124 -5.79 -25.96 1.39
C ASN A 124 -5.74 -24.67 0.56
N PHE A 125 -4.97 -24.63 -0.53
CA PHE A 125 -4.91 -23.48 -1.44
C PHE A 125 -5.51 -23.86 -2.81
N GLY A 126 -6.65 -23.27 -3.18
CA GLY A 126 -7.33 -23.57 -4.44
C GLY A 126 -8.85 -23.59 -4.38
#